data_AF-A0A1F3VN11-F1
#
_entry.id   AF-A0A1F3VN11-F1
#
_cell.length_a   1.000
_cell.length_b   1.000
_cell.length_c   1.000
_cell.angle_alpha   90.00
_cell.angle_beta   90.00
_cell.angle_gamma   90.00
#
_symmetry.space_group_name_H-M   'P 1'
#
loop_
_entity.id
_entity.type
_entity.pdbx_description
1 polymer ?
#
loop_
_entity_poly.entity_id
_entity_poly.type
_entity_poly.pdbx_seq_one_letter_code
_entity_poly.pdbx_strand_id
1 'polypeptide(L)'
;MIHVFNYTDYCKFLVEYVQSQLMRGHGLKSAFAEKLGCQTTYVSRVLNKKAHFSLEQSEKIADFIGLTESETHYFLLLVQKERAGTHRLKKYFNDQIESERKKQLILKNRLNVQKSLSRENQAIYYSSWLYSAVHIMLTIPEFHVKSKLVSALNIPIQKLNNILDFLISIGLVVESDGKYQVGTARMHLENDSPMISKHHINWRMQAIQSIEKNNPENMHYSSIITISNDDAHHIKELLIRSISDCKKIIKDSKEESVCVFAIDFFNLF
;
A
#
# COMPACT_ATOMS: atom_id res chain seq x y z
N MET A 1 -1.05 -17.26 -1.02
CA MET A 1 0.16 -16.43 -0.87
C MET A 1 1.03 -16.58 -2.12
N ILE A 2 0.93 -15.67 -3.09
CA ILE A 2 1.79 -15.67 -4.29
C ILE A 2 2.71 -14.46 -4.19
N HIS A 3 3.81 -14.62 -3.45
CA HIS A 3 4.90 -13.65 -3.46
C HIS A 3 6.03 -14.19 -4.32
N VAL A 4 6.58 -13.37 -5.20
CA VAL A 4 7.65 -13.79 -6.11
C VAL A 4 8.85 -14.39 -5.37
N PHE A 5 9.17 -13.89 -4.17
CA PHE A 5 10.25 -14.39 -3.30
C PHE A 5 10.11 -15.85 -2.84
N ASN A 6 8.91 -16.43 -2.94
CA ASN A 6 8.65 -17.83 -2.60
C ASN A 6 9.05 -18.79 -3.75
N TYR A 7 9.39 -18.26 -4.92
CA TYR A 7 9.66 -19.05 -6.12
C TYR A 7 11.13 -18.98 -6.50
N THR A 8 11.65 -20.10 -7.02
CA THR A 8 13.00 -20.19 -7.59
C THR A 8 13.00 -20.22 -9.12
N ASP A 9 11.81 -20.12 -9.70
CA ASP A 9 11.48 -20.27 -11.12
C ASP A 9 10.33 -19.32 -11.45
N TYR A 10 10.60 -18.34 -12.30
CA TYR A 10 9.65 -17.28 -12.62
C TYR A 10 8.44 -17.80 -13.42
N CYS A 11 8.58 -18.87 -14.22
CA CYS A 11 7.46 -19.43 -14.98
C CYS A 11 6.42 -20.03 -14.02
N LYS A 12 6.88 -20.70 -12.95
CA LYS A 12 5.98 -21.23 -11.91
C LYS A 12 5.22 -20.10 -11.21
N PHE A 13 5.94 -19.04 -10.81
CA PHE A 13 5.35 -17.85 -10.21
C PHE A 13 4.25 -17.26 -11.12
N LEU A 14 4.53 -17.05 -12.41
CA LEU A 14 3.55 -16.49 -13.34
C LEU A 14 2.36 -17.41 -13.58
N VAL A 15 2.56 -18.73 -13.65
CA VAL A 15 1.46 -19.70 -13.79
C VAL A 15 0.54 -19.66 -12.58
N GLU A 16 1.10 -19.69 -11.38
CA GLU A 16 0.30 -19.60 -10.16
C GLU A 16 -0.40 -18.24 -10.03
N TYR A 17 0.30 -17.14 -10.38
CA TYR A 17 -0.29 -15.80 -10.40
C TYR A 17 -1.49 -15.72 -11.34
N VAL A 18 -1.39 -16.29 -12.54
CA VAL A 18 -2.49 -16.33 -13.51
C VAL A 18 -3.67 -17.13 -12.94
N GLN A 19 -3.40 -18.27 -12.30
CA GLN A 19 -4.43 -19.14 -11.73
C GLN A 19 -5.14 -18.52 -10.52
N SER A 20 -4.47 -17.65 -9.76
CA SER A 20 -5.08 -16.96 -8.62
C SER A 20 -5.99 -15.79 -9.01
N GLN A 21 -5.94 -15.33 -10.25
CA GLN A 21 -6.83 -14.26 -10.70
C GLN A 21 -8.26 -14.78 -10.90
N LEU A 22 -9.24 -13.86 -10.84
CA LEU A 22 -10.66 -14.14 -11.10
C LEU A 22 -10.82 -14.93 -12.42
N MET A 23 -11.78 -15.87 -12.43
CA MET A 23 -12.02 -16.77 -13.57
C MET A 23 -10.78 -17.60 -13.99
N ARG A 24 -9.89 -17.93 -13.05
CA ARG A 24 -8.64 -18.69 -13.28
C ARG A 24 -7.73 -18.07 -14.35
N GLY A 25 -7.78 -16.74 -14.49
CA GLY A 25 -6.95 -16.01 -15.45
C GLY A 25 -7.40 -16.12 -16.91
N HIS A 26 -8.69 -16.41 -17.16
CA HIS A 26 -9.25 -16.37 -18.50
C HIS A 26 -9.00 -14.99 -19.14
N GLY A 27 -8.37 -14.96 -20.32
CA GLY A 27 -7.99 -13.72 -21.02
C GLY A 27 -6.65 -13.10 -20.59
N LEU A 28 -6.08 -13.48 -19.43
CA LEU A 28 -4.85 -12.87 -18.92
C LEU A 28 -3.62 -13.14 -19.81
N LYS A 29 -3.56 -14.32 -20.44
CA LYS A 29 -2.51 -14.65 -21.41
C LYS A 29 -2.57 -13.76 -22.66
N SER A 30 -3.77 -13.42 -23.11
CA SER A 30 -3.97 -12.49 -24.23
C SER A 30 -3.60 -11.07 -23.82
N ALA A 31 -3.96 -10.66 -22.60
CA ALA A 31 -3.58 -9.35 -22.06
C ALA A 31 -2.06 -9.20 -21.91
N PHE A 32 -1.37 -10.25 -21.45
CA PHE A 32 0.10 -10.29 -21.45
C PHE A 32 0.65 -10.15 -22.87
N ALA A 33 0.10 -10.90 -23.83
CA ALA A 33 0.56 -10.87 -25.22
C ALA A 33 0.45 -9.46 -25.83
N GLU A 34 -0.67 -8.78 -25.59
CA GLU A 34 -0.93 -7.40 -25.99
C GLU A 34 0.06 -6.43 -25.36
N LYS A 35 0.20 -6.44 -24.02
CA LYS A 35 1.16 -5.58 -23.29
C LYS A 35 2.61 -5.80 -23.74
N LEU A 36 2.96 -7.03 -24.10
CA LEU A 36 4.28 -7.41 -24.57
C LEU A 36 4.53 -7.14 -26.05
N GLY A 37 3.48 -6.84 -26.83
CA GLY A 37 3.55 -6.72 -28.29
C GLY A 37 3.95 -8.03 -28.98
N CYS A 38 3.43 -9.16 -28.51
CA CYS A 38 3.77 -10.50 -29.02
C CYS A 38 2.53 -11.38 -29.20
N GLN A 39 2.70 -12.58 -29.77
CA GLN A 39 1.61 -13.53 -29.96
C GLN A 39 1.27 -14.29 -28.67
N THR A 40 -0.02 -14.55 -28.40
CA THR A 40 -0.49 -15.35 -27.25
C THR A 40 0.15 -16.75 -27.19
N THR A 41 0.49 -17.32 -28.35
CA THR A 41 1.21 -18.60 -28.46
C THR A 41 2.61 -18.51 -27.87
N TYR A 42 3.31 -17.38 -28.04
CA TYR A 42 4.63 -17.16 -27.45
C TYR A 42 4.54 -17.08 -25.92
N VAL A 43 3.58 -16.33 -25.37
CA VAL A 43 3.30 -16.30 -23.92
C VAL A 43 3.03 -17.71 -23.39
N SER A 44 2.21 -18.49 -24.11
CA SER A 44 1.92 -19.88 -23.73
C SER A 44 3.16 -20.78 -23.77
N ARG A 45 4.08 -20.58 -24.72
CA ARG A 45 5.35 -21.31 -24.77
C ARG A 45 6.25 -20.96 -23.59
N VAL A 46 6.32 -19.68 -23.20
CA VAL A 46 7.12 -19.24 -22.05
C VAL A 46 6.58 -19.82 -20.74
N LEU A 47 5.26 -19.72 -20.50
CA LEU A 47 4.64 -20.29 -19.30
C LEU A 47 4.82 -21.82 -19.19
N ASN A 48 4.93 -22.51 -20.34
CA ASN A 48 5.24 -23.94 -20.41
C ASN A 48 6.75 -24.24 -20.47
N LYS A 49 7.62 -23.25 -20.18
CA LYS A 49 9.09 -23.38 -20.16
C LYS A 49 9.73 -23.81 -21.49
N LYS A 50 9.05 -23.59 -22.61
CA LYS A 50 9.56 -23.86 -23.97
C LYS A 50 10.24 -22.64 -24.62
N ALA A 51 10.27 -21.52 -23.91
CA ALA A 51 10.90 -20.27 -24.28
C ALA A 51 11.08 -19.42 -23.01
N HIS A 52 11.78 -18.28 -23.12
CA HIS A 52 11.91 -17.32 -22.03
C HIS A 52 11.62 -15.90 -22.52
N PHE A 53 10.96 -15.10 -21.68
CA PHE A 53 10.80 -13.66 -21.91
C PHE A 53 12.15 -12.97 -21.95
N SER A 54 12.28 -11.90 -22.74
CA SER A 54 13.42 -10.97 -22.62
C SER A 54 13.35 -10.18 -21.31
N LEU A 55 14.41 -9.43 -20.99
CA LEU A 55 14.40 -8.54 -19.83
C LEU A 55 13.35 -7.44 -19.96
N GLU A 56 13.23 -6.83 -21.13
CA GLU A 56 12.26 -5.78 -21.44
C GLU A 56 10.82 -6.32 -21.36
N GLN A 57 10.59 -7.55 -21.81
CA GLN A 57 9.30 -8.20 -21.64
C GLN A 57 9.01 -8.51 -20.17
N SER A 58 10.03 -8.93 -19.42
CA SER A 58 9.88 -9.26 -18.00
C SER A 58 9.59 -8.01 -17.16
N GLU A 59 10.26 -6.89 -17.45
CA GLU A 59 10.00 -5.60 -16.82
C GLU A 59 8.56 -5.14 -17.08
N LYS A 60 8.08 -5.19 -18.33
CA LYS A 60 6.69 -4.88 -18.68
C LYS A 60 5.66 -5.76 -17.98
N ILE A 61 5.97 -7.04 -17.77
CA ILE A 61 5.10 -7.97 -17.03
C ILE A 61 5.11 -7.63 -15.54
N ALA A 62 6.26 -7.31 -14.96
CA ALA A 62 6.37 -6.89 -13.57
C ALA A 62 5.53 -5.64 -13.30
N ASP A 63 5.61 -4.62 -14.17
CA ASP A 63 4.75 -3.44 -14.16
C ASP A 63 3.26 -3.82 -14.28
N PHE A 64 2.92 -4.65 -15.27
CA PHE A 64 1.53 -5.05 -15.53
C PHE A 64 0.88 -5.76 -14.33
N ILE A 65 1.60 -6.66 -13.67
CA ILE A 65 1.08 -7.40 -12.51
C ILE A 65 1.27 -6.65 -11.18
N GLY A 66 1.96 -5.50 -11.22
CA GLY A 66 2.17 -4.61 -10.09
C GLY A 66 3.23 -5.08 -9.08
N LEU A 67 4.32 -5.71 -9.51
CA LEU A 67 5.40 -6.09 -8.59
C LEU A 67 6.14 -4.87 -8.04
N THR A 68 6.35 -4.78 -6.73
CA THR A 68 7.16 -3.70 -6.12
C THR A 68 8.59 -3.65 -6.68
N GLU A 69 9.36 -2.59 -6.42
CA GLU A 69 10.72 -2.45 -6.97
C GLU A 69 11.61 -3.64 -6.58
N SER A 70 11.54 -4.07 -5.31
CA SER A 70 12.28 -5.23 -4.82
C SER A 70 11.77 -6.54 -5.43
N GLU A 71 10.46 -6.70 -5.58
CA GLU A 71 9.87 -7.87 -6.24
C GLU A 71 10.24 -7.93 -7.73
N THR A 72 10.24 -6.78 -8.41
CA THR A 72 10.64 -6.63 -9.81
C THR A 72 12.10 -7.00 -9.97
N HIS A 73 12.99 -6.46 -9.12
CA HIS A 73 14.40 -6.83 -9.14
C HIS A 73 14.59 -8.34 -8.97
N TYR A 74 13.92 -8.93 -7.97
CA TYR A 74 13.97 -10.37 -7.74
C TYR A 74 13.43 -11.18 -8.93
N PHE A 75 12.30 -10.77 -9.49
CA PHE A 75 11.70 -11.38 -10.67
C PHE A 75 12.65 -11.37 -11.87
N LEU A 76 13.31 -10.24 -12.14
CA LEU A 76 14.29 -10.12 -13.22
C LEU A 76 15.50 -11.03 -12.98
N LEU A 77 15.96 -11.20 -11.73
CA LEU A 77 17.02 -12.16 -11.40
C LEU A 77 16.61 -13.61 -11.72
N LEU A 78 15.37 -14.00 -11.41
CA LEU A 78 14.84 -15.32 -11.76
C LEU A 78 14.83 -15.54 -13.27
N VAL A 79 14.39 -14.56 -14.06
CA VAL A 79 14.38 -14.62 -15.52
C VAL A 79 15.80 -14.77 -16.07
N GLN A 80 16.74 -13.98 -15.57
CA GLN A 80 18.14 -13.99 -16.03
C GLN A 80 18.84 -15.31 -15.73
N LYS A 81 18.56 -15.91 -14.57
CA LYS A 81 19.05 -17.25 -14.22
C LYS A 81 18.56 -18.30 -15.22
N GLU A 82 17.28 -18.30 -15.58
CA GLU A 82 16.72 -19.28 -16.53
C GLU A 82 17.27 -19.08 -17.95
N ARG A 83 17.48 -17.83 -18.37
CA ARG A 83 18.07 -17.49 -19.68
C ARG A 83 19.57 -17.76 -19.77
N ALA A 84 20.29 -17.80 -18.66
CA ALA A 84 21.75 -17.96 -18.65
C ALA A 84 22.16 -19.31 -19.27
N GLY A 85 22.97 -19.28 -20.32
CA GLY A 85 23.41 -20.51 -21.02
C GLY A 85 24.56 -21.26 -20.34
N THR A 86 25.34 -20.61 -19.47
CA THR A 86 26.53 -21.21 -18.84
C THR A 86 26.30 -21.51 -17.36
N HIS A 87 26.92 -22.59 -16.87
CA HIS A 87 26.82 -22.96 -15.45
C HIS A 87 27.34 -21.86 -14.52
N ARG A 88 28.43 -21.19 -14.89
CA ARG A 88 29.01 -20.07 -14.13
C ARG A 88 28.04 -18.91 -13.99
N LEU A 89 27.37 -18.50 -15.07
CA LEU A 89 26.42 -17.39 -15.03
C LEU A 89 25.13 -17.75 -14.29
N LYS A 90 24.65 -18.99 -14.44
CA LYS A 90 23.54 -19.51 -13.62
C LYS A 90 23.87 -19.44 -12.13
N LYS A 91 25.08 -19.87 -11.74
CA LYS A 91 25.53 -19.80 -10.35
C LYS A 91 25.56 -18.36 -9.84
N TYR A 92 26.12 -17.43 -10.61
CA TYR A 92 26.15 -16.01 -10.25
C TYR A 92 24.77 -15.44 -9.93
N PHE A 93 23.78 -15.65 -10.81
CA PHE A 93 22.41 -15.16 -10.54
C PHE A 93 21.75 -15.90 -9.37
N ASN A 94 22.03 -17.19 -9.19
CA ASN A 94 21.51 -17.95 -8.06
C ASN A 94 22.05 -17.42 -6.72
N ASP A 95 23.32 -17.02 -6.66
CA ASP A 95 23.92 -16.40 -5.47
C ASP A 95 23.25 -15.04 -5.15
N GLN A 96 22.93 -14.23 -6.17
CA GLN A 96 22.18 -12.98 -6.00
C GLN A 96 20.75 -13.22 -5.51
N ILE A 97 20.06 -14.22 -6.08
CA ILE A 97 18.72 -14.64 -5.66
C ILE A 97 18.72 -15.02 -4.16
N GLU A 98 19.70 -15.81 -3.72
CA GLU A 98 19.81 -16.21 -2.31
C GLU A 98 20.14 -15.02 -1.38
N SER A 99 20.92 -14.05 -1.86
CA SER A 99 21.16 -12.79 -1.13
C SER A 99 19.87 -12.01 -0.90
N GLU A 100 19.05 -11.82 -1.93
CA GLU A 100 17.76 -11.13 -1.83
C GLU A 100 16.78 -11.88 -0.92
N ARG A 101 16.72 -13.22 -0.98
CA ARG A 101 15.89 -14.02 -0.05
C ARG A 101 16.32 -13.87 1.40
N LYS A 102 17.64 -13.81 1.68
CA LYS A 102 18.16 -13.59 3.03
C LYS A 102 17.77 -12.20 3.56
N LYS A 103 17.85 -11.16 2.73
CA LYS A 103 17.38 -9.80 3.10
C LYS A 103 15.90 -9.83 3.50
N GLN A 104 15.06 -10.52 2.74
CA GLN A 104 13.63 -10.66 3.03
C GLN A 104 13.37 -11.43 4.33
N LEU A 105 14.14 -12.48 4.63
CA LEU A 105 14.00 -13.24 5.88
C LEU A 105 14.37 -12.40 7.11
N ILE A 106 15.44 -11.59 7.02
CA ILE A 106 15.86 -10.67 8.08
C ILE A 106 14.76 -9.64 8.33
N LEU A 107 14.11 -9.12 7.28
CA LEU A 107 12.99 -8.21 7.41
C LEU A 107 11.83 -8.86 8.17
N LYS A 108 11.42 -10.09 7.78
CA LYS A 108 10.37 -10.84 8.48
C LYS A 108 10.67 -11.06 9.97
N ASN A 109 11.93 -11.30 10.33
CA ASN A 109 12.32 -11.47 11.73
C ASN A 109 12.24 -10.18 12.55
N ARG A 110 12.45 -9.01 11.92
CA ARG A 110 12.29 -7.70 12.57
C ARG A 110 10.83 -7.37 12.87
N LEU A 111 9.87 -7.91 12.11
CA LEU A 111 8.43 -7.73 12.33
C LEU A 111 7.96 -8.22 13.71
N ASN A 112 8.64 -9.21 14.27
CA ASN A 112 8.29 -9.78 15.57
C ASN A 112 8.77 -8.92 16.77
N VAL A 113 9.54 -7.86 16.51
CA VAL A 113 10.18 -7.04 17.54
C VAL A 113 9.97 -5.56 17.25
N GLN A 114 8.79 -5.00 17.53
CA GLN A 114 8.70 -3.55 17.81
C GLN A 114 7.45 -3.16 18.59
N LYS A 115 7.66 -2.52 19.75
CA LYS A 115 6.64 -1.91 20.61
C LYS A 115 6.43 -0.40 20.36
N SER A 116 7.09 0.18 19.37
CA SER A 116 6.82 1.53 18.83
C SER A 116 7.58 1.71 17.51
N LEU A 117 7.03 2.49 16.57
CA LEU A 117 7.65 2.72 15.26
C LEU A 117 8.82 3.72 15.36
N SER A 118 9.91 3.46 14.65
CA SER A 118 11.05 4.39 14.56
C SER A 118 10.65 5.71 13.89
N ARG A 119 11.44 6.78 14.10
CA ARG A 119 11.18 8.09 13.51
C ARG A 119 11.22 8.06 11.98
N GLU A 120 12.06 7.22 11.39
CA GLU A 120 12.16 7.01 9.95
C GLU A 120 10.86 6.40 9.40
N ASN A 121 10.33 5.38 10.08
CA ASN A 121 9.06 4.76 9.70
C ASN A 121 7.89 5.73 9.85
N GLN A 122 7.88 6.57 10.89
CA GLN A 122 6.88 7.63 11.03
C GLN A 122 6.97 8.63 9.88
N ALA A 123 8.18 9.05 9.48
CA ALA A 123 8.37 9.98 8.37
C ALA A 123 7.81 9.42 7.06
N ILE A 124 8.02 8.13 6.77
CA ILE A 124 7.45 7.48 5.59
C ILE A 124 5.92 7.41 5.71
N TYR A 125 5.38 6.98 6.85
CA TYR A 125 3.94 6.84 7.05
C TYR A 125 3.19 8.18 6.91
N TYR A 126 3.77 9.28 7.41
CA TYR A 126 3.15 10.61 7.31
C TYR A 126 3.56 11.39 6.04
N SER A 127 4.40 10.82 5.18
CA SER A 127 4.80 11.45 3.91
C SER A 127 3.65 11.62 2.92
N SER A 128 2.59 10.83 3.05
CA SER A 128 1.39 10.88 2.22
C SER A 128 0.17 10.39 2.98
N TRP A 129 -0.99 11.02 2.77
CA TRP A 129 -2.26 10.60 3.35
C TRP A 129 -2.62 9.14 3.01
N LEU A 130 -2.13 8.61 1.88
CA LEU A 130 -2.41 7.27 1.38
C LEU A 130 -1.99 6.17 2.36
N TYR A 131 -0.87 6.30 3.07
CA TYR A 131 -0.43 5.29 4.04
C TYR A 131 -1.43 5.18 5.21
N SER A 132 -1.87 6.33 5.72
CA SER A 132 -2.87 6.37 6.79
C SER A 132 -4.24 5.89 6.29
N ALA A 133 -4.66 6.31 5.10
CA ALA A 133 -5.93 5.90 4.52
C ALA A 133 -5.97 4.39 4.28
N VAL A 134 -4.96 3.80 3.64
CA VAL A 134 -4.90 2.34 3.43
C VAL A 134 -4.96 1.60 4.77
N HIS A 135 -4.17 2.04 5.76
CA HIS A 135 -4.15 1.41 7.08
C HIS A 135 -5.52 1.45 7.79
N ILE A 136 -6.22 2.59 7.77
CA ILE A 136 -7.55 2.72 8.38
C ILE A 136 -8.63 2.01 7.56
N MET A 137 -8.59 2.06 6.23
CA MET A 137 -9.54 1.33 5.38
C MET A 137 -9.52 -0.17 5.66
N LEU A 138 -8.36 -0.74 5.98
CA LEU A 138 -8.20 -2.15 6.32
C LEU A 138 -8.86 -2.56 7.65
N THR A 139 -9.44 -1.64 8.43
CA THR A 139 -10.32 -2.02 9.55
C THR A 139 -11.72 -2.44 9.08
N ILE A 140 -12.11 -2.07 7.86
CA ILE A 140 -13.40 -2.42 7.26
C ILE A 140 -13.20 -3.69 6.40
N PRO A 141 -13.96 -4.78 6.63
CA PRO A 141 -13.76 -6.05 5.93
C PRO A 141 -13.82 -5.99 4.40
N GLU A 142 -14.57 -5.04 3.82
CA GLU A 142 -14.64 -4.86 2.36
C GLU A 142 -13.28 -4.51 1.74
N PHE A 143 -12.43 -3.77 2.45
CA PHE A 143 -11.15 -3.31 1.92
C PHE A 143 -9.99 -4.28 2.13
N HIS A 144 -10.25 -5.47 2.67
CA HIS A 144 -9.22 -6.52 2.81
C HIS A 144 -8.65 -7.02 1.46
N VAL A 145 -9.24 -6.63 0.33
CA VAL A 145 -8.82 -7.05 -1.02
C VAL A 145 -8.26 -5.86 -1.81
N LYS A 146 -7.09 -6.04 -2.46
CA LYS A 146 -6.40 -4.98 -3.22
C LYS A 146 -7.27 -4.28 -4.26
N SER A 147 -8.12 -5.01 -4.98
CA SER A 147 -8.97 -4.45 -6.03
C SER A 147 -9.93 -3.39 -5.49
N LYS A 148 -10.47 -3.60 -4.28
CA LYS A 148 -11.34 -2.62 -3.61
C LYS A 148 -10.58 -1.38 -3.18
N LEU A 149 -9.37 -1.55 -2.64
CA LEU A 149 -8.48 -0.44 -2.28
C LEU A 149 -8.08 0.41 -3.49
N VAL A 150 -7.65 -0.23 -4.59
CA VAL A 150 -7.29 0.46 -5.85
C VAL A 150 -8.47 1.28 -6.37
N SER A 151 -9.65 0.66 -6.43
CA SER A 151 -10.86 1.33 -6.94
C SER A 151 -11.29 2.50 -6.06
N ALA A 152 -11.21 2.35 -4.74
CA ALA A 152 -11.64 3.39 -3.81
C ALA A 152 -10.66 4.57 -3.72
N LEU A 153 -9.35 4.30 -3.76
CA LEU A 153 -8.31 5.33 -3.68
C LEU A 153 -7.95 5.94 -5.04
N ASN A 154 -8.37 5.29 -6.13
CA ASN A 154 -8.02 5.67 -7.51
C ASN A 154 -6.50 5.82 -7.71
N ILE A 155 -5.73 4.83 -7.25
CA ILE A 155 -4.25 4.80 -7.36
C ILE A 155 -3.77 3.59 -8.18
N PRO A 156 -2.60 3.68 -8.84
CA PRO A 156 -2.01 2.51 -9.50
C PRO A 156 -1.76 1.36 -8.51
N ILE A 157 -2.00 0.12 -8.96
CA ILE A 157 -1.79 -1.10 -8.15
C ILE A 157 -0.36 -1.19 -7.59
N GLN A 158 0.62 -0.76 -8.39
CA GLN A 158 2.03 -0.68 -8.00
C GLN A 158 2.24 0.20 -6.77
N LYS A 159 1.58 1.37 -6.75
CA LYS A 159 1.68 2.31 -5.63
C LYS A 159 1.05 1.71 -4.38
N LEU A 160 -0.10 1.03 -4.52
CA LEU A 160 -0.74 0.32 -3.42
C LEU A 160 0.16 -0.79 -2.86
N ASN A 161 0.81 -1.57 -3.73
CA ASN A 161 1.71 -2.64 -3.29
C ASN A 161 2.92 -2.10 -2.53
N ASN A 162 3.53 -1.01 -2.99
CA ASN A 162 4.60 -0.34 -2.23
C ASN A 162 4.13 0.13 -0.85
N ILE A 163 2.89 0.62 -0.74
CA ILE A 163 2.30 1.02 0.55
C ILE A 163 2.07 -0.19 1.46
N LEU A 164 1.46 -1.26 0.93
CA LEU A 164 1.18 -2.48 1.69
C LEU A 164 2.47 -3.16 2.15
N ASP A 165 3.47 -3.27 1.28
CA ASP A 165 4.80 -3.81 1.62
C ASP A 165 5.42 -3.03 2.77
N PHE A 166 5.37 -1.70 2.72
CA PHE A 166 5.85 -0.85 3.80
C PHE A 166 5.07 -1.10 5.10
N LEU A 167 3.73 -1.07 5.07
CA LEU A 167 2.89 -1.27 6.25
C LEU A 167 3.08 -2.66 6.88
N ILE A 168 3.28 -3.70 6.05
CA ILE A 168 3.63 -5.04 6.49
C ILE A 168 5.03 -5.05 7.09
N SER A 169 6.00 -4.37 6.46
CA SER A 169 7.40 -4.29 6.92
C SER A 169 7.57 -3.68 8.31
N ILE A 170 6.56 -2.95 8.79
CA ILE A 170 6.53 -2.32 10.10
C ILE A 170 5.45 -2.90 11.04
N GLY A 171 4.78 -3.97 10.62
CA GLY A 171 3.81 -4.72 11.43
C GLY A 171 2.45 -4.04 11.65
N LEU A 172 2.15 -2.96 10.91
CA LEU A 172 0.83 -2.30 10.96
C LEU A 172 -0.23 -3.03 10.15
N VAL A 173 0.18 -3.83 9.17
CA VAL A 173 -0.69 -4.66 8.35
C VAL A 173 -0.13 -6.07 8.32
N VAL A 174 -1.02 -7.05 8.26
CA VAL A 174 -0.69 -8.46 8.03
C VAL A 174 -1.42 -8.94 6.79
N GLU A 175 -0.78 -9.84 6.04
CA GLU A 175 -1.39 -10.52 4.90
C GLU A 175 -1.63 -11.99 5.24
N SER A 176 -2.85 -12.47 5.01
CA SER A 176 -3.21 -13.89 5.10
C SER A 176 -4.15 -14.26 3.95
N ASP A 177 -3.84 -15.33 3.23
CA ASP A 177 -4.64 -15.85 2.11
C ASP A 177 -5.03 -14.80 1.04
N GLY A 178 -4.13 -13.85 0.76
CA GLY A 178 -4.36 -12.77 -0.21
C GLY A 178 -5.31 -11.67 0.28
N LYS A 179 -5.65 -11.69 1.57
CA LYS A 179 -6.37 -10.64 2.28
C LYS A 179 -5.43 -9.88 3.20
N TYR A 180 -5.66 -8.57 3.31
CA TYR A 180 -4.90 -7.66 4.16
C TYR A 180 -5.75 -7.27 5.36
N GLN A 181 -5.14 -7.23 6.55
CA GLN A 181 -5.80 -6.86 7.80
C GLN A 181 -4.87 -6.00 8.64
N VAL A 182 -5.43 -5.21 9.56
CA VAL A 182 -4.62 -4.47 10.52
C VAL A 182 -3.81 -5.42 11.41
N GLY A 183 -2.54 -5.09 11.60
CA GLY A 183 -1.62 -5.82 12.47
C GLY A 183 -1.76 -5.43 13.94
N THR A 184 -0.88 -5.97 14.77
CA THR A 184 -0.88 -5.71 16.22
C THR A 184 -0.03 -4.50 16.61
N ALA A 185 0.81 -3.99 15.70
CA ALA A 185 1.62 -2.82 15.98
C ALA A 185 0.72 -1.60 16.20
N ARG A 186 1.12 -0.73 17.13
CA ARG A 186 0.41 0.50 17.45
C ARG A 186 1.22 1.69 17.00
N MET A 187 0.52 2.68 16.47
CA MET A 187 1.10 3.97 16.12
C MET A 187 0.59 5.02 17.10
N HIS A 188 1.51 5.70 17.76
CA HIS A 188 1.22 6.89 18.53
C HIS A 188 2.03 8.05 17.95
N LEU A 189 1.34 9.12 17.54
CA LEU A 189 1.98 10.36 17.15
C LEU A 189 1.96 11.28 18.37
N GLU A 190 3.12 11.46 18.98
CA GLU A 190 3.29 12.36 20.13
C GLU A 190 3.10 13.82 19.70
N ASN A 191 2.65 14.68 20.63
CA ASN A 191 2.28 16.08 20.37
C ASN A 191 3.47 16.99 19.98
N ASP A 192 4.70 16.53 20.19
CA ASP A 192 5.95 17.21 19.82
C ASP A 192 6.58 16.64 18.54
N SER A 193 5.93 15.65 17.90
CA SER A 193 6.47 15.04 16.69
C SER A 193 6.49 16.04 15.53
N PRO A 194 7.62 16.16 14.80
CA PRO A 194 7.70 17.03 13.62
C PRO A 194 6.71 16.62 12.52
N MET A 195 6.18 15.39 12.58
CA MET A 195 5.25 14.85 11.59
C MET A 195 3.79 15.30 11.80
N ILE A 196 3.44 15.92 12.93
CA ILE A 196 2.08 16.42 13.18
C ILE A 196 1.64 17.41 12.12
N SER A 197 2.50 18.37 11.78
CA SER A 197 2.22 19.36 10.74
C SER A 197 1.90 18.68 9.41
N LYS A 198 2.70 17.68 9.01
CA LYS A 198 2.49 16.90 7.78
C LYS A 198 1.19 16.10 7.82
N HIS A 199 0.90 15.44 8.94
CA HIS A 199 -0.37 14.73 9.14
C HIS A 199 -1.57 15.66 8.97
N HIS A 200 -1.54 16.84 9.60
CA HIS A 200 -2.61 17.82 9.47
C HIS A 200 -2.78 18.34 8.04
N ILE A 201 -1.68 18.71 7.38
CA ILE A 201 -1.69 19.18 5.99
C ILE A 201 -2.27 18.11 5.06
N ASN A 202 -1.85 16.85 5.21
CA ASN A 202 -2.34 15.74 4.40
C ASN A 202 -3.87 15.63 4.41
N TRP A 203 -4.50 15.72 5.58
CA TRP A 203 -5.96 15.65 5.69
C TRP A 203 -6.67 16.93 5.28
N ARG A 204 -6.05 18.10 5.46
CA ARG A 204 -6.60 19.37 4.98
C ARG A 204 -6.59 19.46 3.45
N MET A 205 -5.59 18.86 2.79
CA MET A 205 -5.63 18.67 1.33
C MET A 205 -6.79 17.76 0.90
N GLN A 206 -7.12 16.72 1.66
CA GLN A 206 -8.31 15.90 1.39
C GLN A 206 -9.62 16.66 1.65
N ALA A 207 -9.66 17.53 2.67
CA ALA A 207 -10.81 18.40 2.91
C ALA A 207 -11.03 19.38 1.74
N ILE A 208 -9.97 19.99 1.20
CA ILE A 208 -10.05 20.84 0.00
C ILE A 208 -10.62 20.05 -1.19
N GLN A 209 -10.11 18.85 -1.45
CA GLN A 209 -10.63 17.99 -2.52
C GLN A 209 -12.10 17.59 -2.30
N SER A 210 -12.53 17.42 -1.04
CA SER A 210 -13.93 17.15 -0.72
C SER A 210 -14.84 18.34 -1.04
N ILE A 211 -14.39 19.56 -0.74
CA ILE A 211 -15.11 20.79 -1.06
C ILE A 211 -15.31 20.91 -2.58
N GLU A 212 -14.26 20.65 -3.36
CA GLU A 212 -14.32 20.68 -4.83
C GLU A 212 -15.30 19.66 -5.41
N LYS A 213 -15.42 18.48 -4.79
CA LYS A 213 -16.38 17.44 -5.20
C LYS A 213 -17.83 17.81 -4.90
N ASN A 214 -18.08 18.74 -3.98
CA ASN A 214 -19.40 19.26 -3.61
C ASN A 214 -20.46 18.17 -3.37
N ASN A 215 -20.09 17.12 -2.62
CA ASN A 215 -21.03 16.06 -2.23
C ASN A 215 -21.95 16.58 -1.11
N PRO A 216 -23.30 16.62 -1.29
CA PRO A 216 -24.23 17.16 -0.29
C PRO A 216 -24.23 16.41 1.04
N GLU A 217 -23.78 15.15 1.08
CA GLU A 217 -23.65 14.38 2.31
C GLU A 217 -22.45 14.83 3.18
N ASN A 218 -21.50 15.56 2.59
CA ASN A 218 -20.33 16.06 3.31
C ASN A 218 -20.63 17.40 3.96
N MET A 219 -20.25 17.55 5.22
CA MET A 219 -20.39 18.81 5.95
C MET A 219 -19.12 19.66 5.80
N HIS A 220 -19.28 20.86 5.26
CA HIS A 220 -18.24 21.88 5.18
C HIS A 220 -18.77 23.21 5.73
N TYR A 221 -18.05 23.78 6.70
CA TYR A 221 -18.40 25.07 7.31
C TYR A 221 -17.14 25.93 7.45
N SER A 222 -17.23 27.17 7.00
CA SER A 222 -16.17 28.16 7.10
C SER A 222 -16.79 29.51 7.46
N SER A 223 -16.20 30.21 8.41
CA SER A 223 -16.59 31.57 8.79
C SER A 223 -15.37 32.35 9.25
N ILE A 224 -15.33 33.64 8.92
CA ILE A 224 -14.33 34.58 9.41
C ILE A 224 -15.03 35.42 10.47
N ILE A 225 -14.48 35.41 11.69
CA ILE A 225 -15.08 36.06 12.85
C ILE A 225 -14.08 36.98 13.55
N THR A 226 -14.62 37.99 14.24
CA THR A 226 -13.90 38.81 15.22
C THR A 226 -14.50 38.54 16.58
N ILE A 227 -13.67 38.28 17.59
CA ILE A 227 -14.11 37.87 18.93
C ILE A 227 -13.14 38.38 19.99
N SER A 228 -13.57 38.42 21.25
CA SER A 228 -12.68 38.67 22.39
C SER A 228 -11.74 37.47 22.60
N ASN A 229 -10.60 37.70 23.28
CA ASN A 229 -9.69 36.61 23.65
C ASN A 229 -10.38 35.60 24.57
N ASP A 230 -11.20 36.07 25.51
CA ASP A 230 -11.93 35.21 26.46
C ASP A 230 -12.93 34.30 25.74
N ASP A 231 -13.68 34.85 24.79
CA ASP A 231 -14.60 34.06 23.95
C ASP A 231 -13.84 33.08 23.04
N ALA A 232 -12.67 33.46 22.53
CA ALA A 232 -11.80 32.56 21.77
C ALA A 232 -11.35 31.35 22.60
N HIS A 233 -11.01 31.57 23.88
CA HIS A 233 -10.71 30.49 24.82
C HIS A 233 -11.93 29.61 25.08
N HIS A 234 -13.10 30.21 25.30
CA HIS A 234 -14.34 29.47 25.55
C HIS A 234 -14.73 28.59 24.35
N ILE A 235 -14.62 29.11 23.13
CA ILE A 235 -14.86 28.34 21.90
C ILE A 235 -13.87 27.18 21.77
N LYS A 236 -12.58 27.38 22.07
CA LYS A 236 -11.58 26.29 22.06
C LYS A 236 -11.96 25.17 23.02
N GLU A 237 -12.39 25.49 24.22
CA GLU A 237 -12.85 24.47 25.18
C GLU A 237 -14.06 23.69 24.67
N LEU A 238 -15.05 24.38 24.08
CA LEU A 238 -16.22 23.75 23.49
C LEU A 238 -15.83 22.76 22.37
N LEU A 239 -14.91 23.16 21.49
CA LEU A 239 -14.40 22.30 20.42
C LEU A 239 -13.66 21.08 20.98
N ILE A 240 -12.83 21.25 22.02
CA ILE A 240 -12.12 20.13 22.68
C ILE A 240 -13.12 19.14 23.29
N ARG A 241 -14.17 19.63 23.97
CA ARG A 241 -15.24 18.77 24.52
C ARG A 241 -15.96 18.01 23.41
N SER A 242 -16.31 18.70 22.33
CA SER A 242 -16.95 18.10 21.15
C SER A 242 -16.08 17.00 20.52
N ILE A 243 -14.77 17.21 20.37
CA ILE A 243 -13.84 16.18 19.89
C ILE A 243 -13.82 14.97 20.83
N SER A 244 -13.82 15.20 22.14
CA SER A 244 -13.86 14.12 23.15
C SER A 244 -15.14 13.29 23.05
N ASP A 245 -16.29 13.94 22.89
CA ASP A 245 -17.57 13.25 22.76
C ASP A 245 -17.68 12.49 21.43
N CYS A 246 -17.21 13.06 20.32
CA CYS A 246 -17.07 12.34 19.05
C CYS A 246 -16.19 11.08 19.20
N LYS A 247 -15.05 11.16 19.92
CA LYS A 247 -14.19 9.99 20.15
C LYS A 247 -14.88 8.87 20.93
N LYS A 248 -15.78 9.20 21.87
CA LYS A 248 -16.59 8.19 22.58
C LYS A 248 -17.53 7.47 21.60
N ILE A 249 -18.22 8.23 20.74
CA ILE A 249 -19.10 7.66 19.70
C ILE A 249 -18.30 6.75 18.76
N ILE A 250 -17.16 7.24 18.26
CA ILE A 250 -16.29 6.49 17.33
C ILE A 250 -15.82 5.17 17.95
N LYS A 251 -15.44 5.18 19.24
CA LYS A 251 -14.90 4.00 19.93
C LYS A 251 -15.87 2.82 19.95
N ASP A 252 -17.17 3.09 20.08
CA ASP A 252 -18.21 2.05 20.17
C ASP A 252 -18.89 1.78 18.80
N SER A 253 -18.53 2.54 17.77
CA SER A 253 -19.06 2.39 16.41
C SER A 253 -18.41 1.22 15.68
N LYS A 254 -19.19 0.53 14.85
CA LYS A 254 -18.68 -0.47 13.91
C LYS A 254 -17.93 0.20 12.76
N GLU A 255 -16.91 -0.48 12.24
CA GLU A 255 -16.12 -0.02 11.10
C GLU A 255 -16.86 -0.30 9.78
N GLU A 256 -17.71 0.65 9.36
CA GLU A 256 -18.54 0.53 8.14
C GLU A 256 -18.22 1.61 7.10
N SER A 257 -17.68 2.76 7.51
CA SER A 257 -17.37 3.88 6.63
C SER A 257 -16.12 4.61 7.08
N VAL A 258 -15.34 5.12 6.12
CA VAL A 258 -14.14 5.91 6.41
C VAL A 258 -14.49 7.40 6.29
N CYS A 259 -14.42 8.10 7.42
CA CYS A 259 -14.68 9.54 7.50
C CYS A 259 -13.41 10.28 7.91
N VAL A 260 -13.20 11.48 7.33
CA VAL A 260 -12.14 12.39 7.78
C VAL A 260 -12.76 13.41 8.72
N PHE A 261 -12.28 13.44 9.97
CA PHE A 261 -12.69 14.43 10.98
C PHE A 261 -11.51 15.37 11.26
N ALA A 262 -11.60 16.60 10.73
CA ALA A 262 -10.60 17.65 10.91
C ALA A 262 -11.29 18.95 11.34
N ILE A 263 -10.72 19.65 12.32
CA ILE A 263 -11.22 20.92 12.85
C ILE A 263 -10.05 21.89 12.94
N ASP A 264 -10.30 23.14 12.56
CA ASP A 264 -9.35 24.24 12.61
C ASP A 264 -9.98 25.47 13.27
N PHE A 265 -9.31 26.03 14.28
CA PHE A 265 -9.67 27.30 14.92
C PHE A 265 -8.39 28.03 15.33
N PHE A 266 -8.05 29.10 14.61
CA PHE A 266 -6.75 29.76 14.70
C PHE A 266 -6.88 31.29 14.51
N ASN A 267 -5.87 32.02 14.98
CA ASN A 267 -5.78 33.46 14.73
C ASN A 267 -5.22 33.70 13.33
N LEU A 268 -5.80 34.65 12.59
CA LEU A 268 -5.37 34.96 11.22
C LEU A 268 -4.03 35.72 11.15
N PHE A 269 -3.64 36.40 12.24
CA PHE A 269 -2.42 37.19 12.37
C PHE A 269 -1.74 36.92 13.72
#